data_AF-A0A1I4RGU7-F1
#
_entry.id   AF-A0A1I4RGU7-F1
#
_cell.length_a   1.000
_cell.length_b   1.000
_cell.length_c   1.000
_cell.angle_alpha   90.00
_cell.angle_beta   90.00
_cell.angle_gamma   90.00
#
_symmetry.space_group_name_H-M   'P 1'
#
loop_
_entity.id
_entity.type
_entity.pdbx_description
1 polymer ?
#
loop_
_entity_poly.entity_id
_entity_poly.type
_entity_poly.pdbx_seq_one_letter_code
_entity_poly.pdbx_strand_id
1 'polypeptide(L)'
;MKSKYAVIAVAAALSTATSAMAQCPVPTPSASASGWRVEAGDNGYVAESARYPDVTVRLDMHSPGRPEILFWRALPQYGGRVGVMRFFAGEPGTSYLVTLVDQVVVDLTTGREIGRGTYTEDCNPVEWTWHKNRVEVDDPGFGRQVFELP
;
A
#
# COMPACT_ATOMS: atom_id res chain seq x y z
N MET A 1 -29.27 -69.49 1.88
CA MET A 1 -27.95 -69.11 2.42
C MET A 1 -27.22 -68.31 1.35
N LYS A 2 -26.96 -67.01 1.60
CA LYS A 2 -25.65 -66.33 1.63
C LYS A 2 -24.84 -66.48 0.32
N SER A 3 -24.36 -65.44 -0.37
CA SER A 3 -23.95 -64.11 0.09
C SER A 3 -23.85 -63.16 -1.10
N LYS A 4 -24.21 -61.89 -0.85
CA LYS A 4 -24.00 -60.75 -1.73
C LYS A 4 -22.52 -60.33 -1.63
N TYR A 5 -21.87 -59.98 -2.74
CA TYR A 5 -20.64 -59.20 -2.71
C TYR A 5 -20.75 -58.05 -3.71
N ALA A 6 -21.00 -56.88 -3.15
CA ALA A 6 -20.90 -55.59 -3.82
C ALA A 6 -19.41 -55.22 -3.91
N VAL A 7 -18.93 -54.92 -5.10
CA VAL A 7 -17.60 -54.34 -5.32
C VAL A 7 -17.73 -52.83 -5.14
N ILE A 8 -17.18 -52.30 -4.04
CA ILE A 8 -17.05 -50.86 -3.81
C ILE A 8 -15.70 -50.44 -4.39
N ALA A 9 -15.71 -49.69 -5.49
CA ALA A 9 -14.52 -49.01 -5.99
C ALA A 9 -14.33 -47.73 -5.17
N VAL A 10 -13.29 -47.70 -4.33
CA VAL A 10 -12.88 -46.50 -3.60
C VAL A 10 -12.06 -45.63 -4.54
N ALA A 11 -12.67 -44.57 -5.06
CA ALA A 11 -11.95 -43.51 -5.76
C ALA A 11 -11.28 -42.60 -4.71
N ALA A 12 -10.00 -42.83 -4.43
CA ALA A 12 -9.18 -41.89 -3.67
C ALA A 12 -8.82 -40.70 -4.58
N ALA A 13 -9.65 -39.65 -4.56
CA ALA A 13 -9.28 -38.37 -5.15
C ALA A 13 -8.20 -37.73 -4.26
N LEU A 14 -6.94 -37.87 -4.66
CA LEU A 14 -5.85 -37.07 -4.13
C LEU A 14 -6.06 -35.63 -4.63
N SER A 15 -6.80 -34.84 -3.85
CA SER A 15 -6.83 -33.40 -4.02
C SER A 15 -5.46 -32.86 -3.62
N THR A 16 -4.56 -32.71 -4.59
CA THR A 16 -3.40 -31.83 -4.41
C THR A 16 -3.97 -30.43 -4.28
N ALA A 17 -4.11 -29.97 -3.03
CA ALA A 17 -4.30 -28.57 -2.73
C ALA A 17 -3.04 -27.85 -3.21
N THR A 18 -3.05 -27.40 -4.46
CA THR A 18 -2.11 -26.40 -4.94
C THR A 18 -2.47 -25.16 -4.15
N SER A 19 -1.80 -24.94 -3.03
CA SER A 19 -1.67 -23.61 -2.45
C SER A 19 -0.90 -22.77 -3.46
N ALA A 20 -1.61 -22.29 -4.49
CA ALA A 20 -1.17 -21.19 -5.30
C ALA A 20 -1.02 -20.03 -4.30
N MET A 21 0.21 -19.79 -3.88
CA MET A 21 0.59 -18.57 -3.20
C MET A 21 0.10 -17.47 -4.13
N ALA A 22 -0.97 -16.78 -3.76
CA ALA A 22 -1.53 -15.73 -4.57
C ALA A 22 -0.48 -14.62 -4.61
N GLN A 23 0.33 -14.64 -5.66
CA GLN A 23 1.31 -13.61 -5.93
C GLN A 23 0.48 -12.34 -6.18
N CYS A 24 0.44 -11.45 -5.20
CA CYS A 24 -0.29 -10.20 -5.34
C CYS A 24 0.31 -9.44 -6.53
N PRO A 25 -0.52 -8.87 -7.42
CA PRO A 25 -0.01 -8.16 -8.58
C PRO A 25 0.83 -6.97 -8.12
N VAL A 26 1.96 -6.74 -8.78
CA VAL A 26 2.77 -5.54 -8.55
C VAL A 26 1.92 -4.33 -8.92
N PRO A 27 1.80 -3.32 -8.04
CA PRO A 27 1.00 -2.14 -8.32
C PRO A 27 1.59 -1.34 -9.48
N THR A 28 0.73 -0.90 -10.40
CA THR A 28 1.11 -0.06 -11.53
C THR A 28 0.78 1.41 -11.23
N PRO A 29 1.64 2.38 -11.60
CA PRO A 29 1.32 3.79 -11.49
C PRO A 29 0.04 4.17 -12.24
N SER A 30 -0.79 4.93 -11.55
CA SER A 30 -1.92 5.62 -12.14
C SER A 30 -1.49 6.90 -12.85
N ALA A 31 -2.29 7.39 -13.78
CA ALA A 31 -2.01 8.64 -14.49
C ALA A 31 -1.85 9.86 -13.56
N SER A 32 -2.45 9.82 -12.36
CA SER A 32 -2.33 10.92 -11.40
C SER A 32 -0.97 11.02 -10.72
N ALA A 33 -0.15 9.96 -10.78
CA ALA A 33 1.25 10.01 -10.34
C ALA A 33 2.13 10.86 -11.27
N SER A 34 1.66 11.15 -12.50
CA SER A 34 2.39 11.97 -13.46
C SER A 34 2.70 13.37 -12.89
N GLY A 35 3.92 13.84 -13.16
CA GLY A 35 4.41 15.14 -12.67
C GLY A 35 5.10 15.10 -11.30
N TRP A 36 5.19 13.93 -10.67
CA TRP A 36 6.10 13.66 -9.55
C TRP A 36 7.40 13.06 -10.06
N ARG A 37 8.53 13.52 -9.51
CA ARG A 37 9.86 12.95 -9.75
C ARG A 37 10.40 12.36 -8.46
N VAL A 38 11.04 11.20 -8.60
CA VAL A 38 11.74 10.52 -7.52
C VAL A 38 13.23 10.88 -7.62
N GLU A 39 13.72 11.61 -6.62
CA GLU A 39 15.11 12.01 -6.50
C GLU A 39 15.78 11.21 -5.39
N ALA A 40 17.03 10.82 -5.59
CA ALA A 40 17.85 10.16 -4.58
C ALA A 40 18.76 11.21 -3.91
N GLY A 41 18.88 11.14 -2.59
CA GLY A 41 19.81 11.96 -1.82
C GLY A 41 20.48 11.16 -0.70
N ASP A 42 21.27 11.85 0.11
CA ASP A 42 22.08 11.22 1.17
C ASP A 42 21.23 10.48 2.22
N ASN A 43 19.97 10.90 2.41
CA ASN A 43 19.04 10.36 3.40
C ASN A 43 17.93 9.48 2.79
N GLY A 44 18.14 8.95 1.58
CA GLY A 44 17.19 8.10 0.88
C GLY A 44 16.49 8.82 -0.27
N TYR A 45 15.25 8.42 -0.55
CA TYR A 45 14.50 8.93 -1.70
C TYR A 45 13.46 9.96 -1.28
N VAL A 46 13.23 10.94 -2.16
CA VAL A 46 12.16 11.93 -2.02
C VAL A 46 11.34 12.04 -3.30
N ALA A 47 10.06 12.41 -3.16
CA ALA A 47 9.21 12.81 -4.27
C ALA A 47 9.02 14.32 -4.30
N GLU A 48 9.21 14.90 -5.47
CA GLU A 48 9.04 16.33 -5.75
C GLU A 48 8.11 16.56 -6.93
N SER A 49 7.42 17.70 -6.96
CA SER A 49 6.59 18.09 -8.09
C SER A 49 6.69 19.58 -8.40
N ALA A 50 6.84 19.93 -9.68
CA ALA A 50 6.78 21.32 -10.11
C ALA A 50 5.41 21.98 -9.83
N ARG A 51 4.35 21.17 -9.70
CA ARG A 51 3.00 21.65 -9.36
C ARG A 51 2.85 21.97 -7.87
N TYR A 52 3.66 21.33 -7.02
CA TYR A 52 3.65 21.49 -5.57
C TYR A 52 5.08 21.75 -5.07
N PRO A 53 5.66 22.92 -5.41
CA PRO A 53 7.10 23.17 -5.21
C PRO A 53 7.51 23.19 -3.74
N ASP A 54 6.57 23.46 -2.82
CA ASP A 54 6.81 23.50 -1.38
C ASP A 54 6.59 22.13 -0.71
N VAL A 55 6.25 21.09 -1.47
CA VAL A 55 5.96 19.75 -0.97
C VAL A 55 7.08 18.79 -1.36
N THR A 56 7.74 18.25 -0.34
CA THR A 56 8.70 17.15 -0.49
C THR A 56 8.21 15.97 0.34
N VAL A 57 7.98 14.83 -0.32
CA VAL A 57 7.52 13.61 0.37
C VAL A 57 8.69 12.63 0.51
N ARG A 58 9.01 12.23 1.73
CA ARG A 58 10.03 11.19 1.97
C ARG A 58 9.49 9.83 1.56
N LEU A 59 10.28 9.08 0.79
CA LEU A 59 9.92 7.76 0.28
C LEU A 59 10.72 6.70 1.04
N ASP A 60 10.19 6.31 2.20
CA ASP A 60 10.80 5.31 3.06
C ASP A 60 10.72 3.93 2.42
N MET A 61 11.88 3.35 2.15
CA MET A 61 12.01 2.03 1.57
C MET A 61 12.16 1.00 2.70
N HIS A 62 11.28 0.00 2.71
CA HIS A 62 11.30 -1.13 3.63
C HIS A 62 12.11 -2.31 3.08
N SER A 63 12.38 -2.32 1.78
CA SER A 63 13.27 -3.29 1.12
C SER A 63 14.18 -2.58 0.10
N PRO A 64 15.24 -3.24 -0.39
CA PRO A 64 16.00 -2.76 -1.54
C PRO A 64 15.08 -2.55 -2.76
N GLY A 65 15.35 -1.49 -3.52
CA GLY A 65 14.58 -1.11 -4.70
C GLY A 65 14.57 0.41 -4.88
N ARG A 66 14.16 0.88 -6.06
CA ARG A 66 13.86 2.30 -6.26
C ARG A 66 12.35 2.50 -6.04
N PRO A 67 11.91 3.50 -5.25
CA PRO A 67 10.49 3.75 -5.09
C PRO A 67 9.86 4.19 -6.40
N GLU A 68 8.59 3.89 -6.53
CA GLU A 68 7.76 4.31 -7.65
C GLU A 68 6.48 4.95 -7.13
N ILE A 69 6.15 6.16 -7.60
CA ILE A 69 4.91 6.83 -7.20
C ILE A 69 3.75 6.18 -7.94
N LEU A 70 2.83 5.60 -7.17
CA LEU A 70 1.71 4.84 -7.71
C LEU A 70 0.49 5.74 -7.92
N PHE A 71 0.30 6.71 -7.04
CA PHE A 71 -0.89 7.55 -7.03
C PHE A 71 -0.63 8.87 -6.31
N TRP A 72 -1.23 9.92 -6.82
CA TRP A 72 -1.36 11.20 -6.12
C TRP A 72 -2.77 11.76 -6.24
N ARG A 73 -3.25 12.41 -5.17
CA ARG A 73 -4.47 13.22 -5.19
C ARG A 73 -4.47 14.29 -4.10
N ALA A 74 -4.74 15.54 -4.49
CA ALA A 74 -5.21 16.56 -3.54
C ALA A 74 -6.70 16.35 -3.28
N LEU A 75 -7.10 16.39 -2.01
CA LEU A 75 -8.45 16.06 -1.54
C LEU A 75 -9.36 17.31 -1.52
N PRO A 76 -10.35 17.42 -2.42
CA PRO A 76 -11.19 18.63 -2.53
C PRO A 76 -12.04 18.90 -1.30
N GLN A 77 -12.44 17.86 -0.56
CA GLN A 77 -13.24 18.00 0.66
C GLN A 77 -12.52 18.74 1.80
N TYR A 78 -11.18 18.88 1.70
CA TYR A 78 -10.34 19.68 2.60
C TYR A 78 -9.87 20.98 1.92
N GLY A 79 -10.66 21.50 0.97
CA GLY A 79 -10.31 22.70 0.19
C GLY A 79 -9.06 22.51 -0.69
N GLY A 80 -8.67 21.26 -0.97
CA GLY A 80 -7.43 20.96 -1.69
C GLY A 80 -6.16 21.22 -0.88
N ARG A 81 -6.25 21.36 0.45
CA ARG A 81 -5.10 21.56 1.36
C ARG A 81 -4.44 20.26 1.81
N VAL A 82 -5.11 19.13 1.64
CA VAL A 82 -4.58 17.81 2.03
C VAL A 82 -4.28 17.01 0.78
N GLY A 83 -3.05 16.50 0.68
CA GLY A 83 -2.58 15.60 -0.36
C GLY A 83 -2.46 14.17 0.14
N VAL A 84 -2.68 13.21 -0.74
CA VAL A 84 -2.42 11.79 -0.49
C VAL A 84 -1.53 11.25 -1.59
N MET A 85 -0.40 10.67 -1.19
CA MET A 85 0.53 9.96 -2.05
C MET A 85 0.52 8.47 -1.71
N ARG A 86 0.55 7.61 -2.72
CA ARG A 86 0.92 6.21 -2.54
C ARG A 86 2.13 5.89 -3.37
N PHE A 87 3.05 5.12 -2.83
CA PHE A 87 4.26 4.71 -3.53
C PHE A 87 4.69 3.30 -3.15
N PHE A 88 5.31 2.63 -4.10
CA PHE A 88 5.95 1.34 -3.89
C PHE A 88 7.15 1.51 -2.94
N ALA A 89 7.10 0.83 -1.80
CA ALA A 89 8.05 0.95 -0.72
C ALA A 89 8.94 -0.29 -0.55
N GLY A 90 8.77 -1.30 -1.39
CA GLY A 90 9.66 -2.46 -1.41
C GLY A 90 9.06 -3.73 -2.02
N GLU A 91 9.94 -4.55 -2.57
CA GLU A 91 9.66 -5.93 -2.97
C GLU A 91 9.48 -6.84 -1.74
N PRO A 92 8.74 -7.95 -1.89
CA PRO A 92 8.77 -9.04 -0.92
C PRO A 92 10.21 -9.46 -0.59
N GLY A 93 10.55 -9.46 0.69
CA GLY A 93 11.83 -9.95 1.21
C GLY A 93 11.70 -11.33 1.86
N THR A 94 12.74 -11.79 2.57
CA THR A 94 12.61 -12.98 3.43
C THR A 94 11.67 -12.76 4.62
N SER A 95 11.51 -11.49 5.03
CA SER A 95 10.70 -11.09 6.18
C SER A 95 9.25 -10.71 5.82
N TYR A 96 8.99 -10.40 4.54
CA TYR A 96 7.67 -10.00 4.03
C TYR A 96 7.39 -10.79 2.76
N LEU A 97 6.30 -11.57 2.74
CA LEU A 97 5.96 -12.43 1.61
C LEU A 97 5.28 -11.68 0.45
N VAL A 98 5.16 -10.36 0.55
CA VAL A 98 4.21 -9.52 -0.18
C VAL A 98 4.77 -8.12 -0.41
N THR A 99 4.33 -7.49 -1.49
CA THR A 99 4.79 -6.17 -1.92
C THR A 99 4.34 -5.10 -0.93
N LEU A 100 5.24 -4.19 -0.59
CA LEU A 100 4.99 -3.12 0.38
C LEU A 100 4.67 -1.81 -0.35
N VAL A 101 3.58 -1.18 0.09
CA VAL A 101 3.13 0.13 -0.37
C VAL A 101 2.91 1.03 0.84
N ASP A 102 3.45 2.23 0.75
CA ASP A 102 3.21 3.26 1.75
C ASP A 102 2.17 4.26 1.21
N GLN A 103 1.28 4.71 2.09
CA GLN A 103 0.45 5.88 1.87
C GLN A 103 0.85 6.99 2.83
N VAL A 104 1.06 8.18 2.28
CA VAL A 104 1.44 9.39 3.01
C VAL A 104 0.37 10.45 2.82
N VAL A 105 0.00 11.09 3.92
CA VAL A 105 -0.91 12.25 3.96
C VAL A 105 -0.08 13.49 4.23
N VAL A 106 -0.30 14.56 3.46
CA VAL A 106 0.53 15.76 3.46
C VAL A 106 -0.35 17.00 3.57
N ASP A 107 0.07 17.97 4.37
CA ASP A 107 -0.47 19.32 4.35
C ASP A 107 0.21 20.12 3.22
N LEU A 108 -0.56 20.44 2.19
CA LEU A 108 -0.09 21.19 1.02
C LEU A 108 0.13 22.67 1.32
N THR A 109 -0.33 23.17 2.48
CA THR A 109 -0.08 24.54 2.94
C THR A 109 1.31 24.68 3.54
N THR A 110 1.72 23.70 4.34
CA THR A 110 2.99 23.72 5.08
C THR A 110 4.07 22.84 4.46
N GLY A 111 3.72 22.00 3.48
CA GLY A 111 4.63 21.03 2.88
C GLY A 111 4.93 19.82 3.74
N ARG A 112 4.28 19.69 4.91
CA ARG A 112 4.63 18.70 5.93
C ARG A 112 3.82 17.42 5.81
N GLU A 113 4.48 16.30 6.06
CA GLU A 113 3.82 15.01 6.31
C GLU A 113 2.95 15.12 7.57
N ILE A 114 1.66 14.80 7.42
CA ILE A 114 0.67 14.70 8.50
C ILE A 114 0.73 13.30 9.12
N GLY A 115 0.84 12.28 8.27
CA GLY A 115 0.81 10.89 8.72
C GLY A 115 1.14 9.91 7.60
N ARG A 116 1.42 8.68 8.02
CA ARG A 116 1.82 7.56 7.16
C ARG A 116 1.18 6.28 7.64
N GLY A 117 0.81 5.44 6.68
CA GLY A 117 0.48 4.04 6.93
C GLY A 117 1.22 3.17 5.94
N THR A 118 1.79 2.08 6.44
CA THR A 118 2.41 1.06 5.60
C THR A 118 1.43 -0.07 5.46
N TYR A 119 1.22 -0.52 4.24
CA TYR A 119 0.40 -1.71 4.03
C TYR A 119 1.05 -2.64 3.02
N THR A 120 0.82 -3.90 3.26
CA THR A 120 1.08 -4.94 2.30
C THR A 120 -0.06 -4.88 1.27
N GLU A 121 0.23 -4.88 -0.02
CA GLU A 121 -0.81 -5.02 -1.04
C GLU A 121 -1.37 -6.45 -1.08
N ASP A 122 -1.79 -6.97 0.09
CA ASP A 122 -2.31 -8.32 0.33
C ASP A 122 -3.75 -8.47 -0.17
N CYS A 123 -4.00 -7.98 -1.38
CA CYS A 123 -5.33 -7.79 -1.97
C CYS A 123 -6.27 -6.88 -1.14
N ASN A 124 -5.84 -6.40 0.02
CA ASN A 124 -6.65 -5.65 0.98
C ASN A 124 -5.88 -4.41 1.43
N PRO A 125 -6.09 -3.24 0.80
CA PRO A 125 -5.49 -2.01 1.26
C PRO A 125 -5.95 -1.67 2.68
N VAL A 126 -5.08 -1.06 3.48
CA VAL A 126 -5.47 -0.55 4.81
C VAL A 126 -6.56 0.50 4.67
N GLU A 127 -7.59 0.39 5.52
CA GLU A 127 -8.73 1.30 5.50
C GLU A 127 -8.38 2.61 6.22
N TRP A 128 -8.60 3.73 5.52
CA TRP A 128 -8.45 5.07 6.08
C TRP A 128 -9.83 5.66 6.32
N THR A 129 -10.14 5.98 7.57
CA THR A 129 -11.39 6.63 7.94
C THR A 129 -11.20 8.14 7.96
N TRP A 130 -11.79 8.81 6.98
CA TRP A 130 -11.67 10.25 6.79
C TRP A 130 -12.80 11.01 7.50
N HIS A 131 -12.43 11.95 8.37
CA HIS A 131 -13.36 12.86 9.05
C HIS A 131 -13.10 14.31 8.63
N LYS A 132 -13.90 15.23 9.16
CA LYS A 132 -13.77 16.67 8.86
C LYS A 132 -12.41 17.25 9.29
N ASN A 133 -11.91 16.85 10.47
CA ASN A 133 -10.72 17.44 11.10
C ASN A 133 -9.62 16.42 11.43
N ARG A 134 -9.81 15.16 11.07
CA ARG A 134 -8.84 14.11 11.36
C ARG A 134 -8.95 12.98 10.33
N VAL A 135 -7.92 12.18 10.26
CA VAL A 135 -7.93 10.91 9.54
C VAL A 135 -7.40 9.81 10.44
N GLU A 136 -8.02 8.64 10.35
CA GLU A 136 -7.68 7.48 11.16
C GLU A 136 -7.23 6.36 10.23
N VAL A 137 -6.22 5.61 10.64
CA VAL A 137 -5.69 4.46 9.89
C VAL A 137 -5.51 3.30 10.86
N ASP A 138 -6.06 2.13 10.51
CA ASP A 138 -5.86 0.90 11.27
C ASP A 138 -4.71 0.12 10.64
N ASP A 139 -3.48 0.48 11.02
CA ASP A 139 -2.26 -0.13 10.50
C ASP A 139 -2.03 -1.50 11.16
N PRO A 140 -1.86 -2.60 10.40
CA PRO A 140 -1.65 -3.93 10.98
C PRO A 140 -0.39 -4.06 11.84
N GLY A 141 0.66 -3.28 11.56
CA GLY A 141 1.93 -3.29 12.29
C GLY A 141 1.96 -2.33 13.47
N PHE A 142 1.27 -1.20 13.37
CA PHE A 142 1.32 -0.12 14.37
C PHE A 142 0.01 0.11 15.13
N GLY A 143 -1.06 -0.62 14.77
CA GLY A 143 -2.39 -0.44 15.31
C GLY A 143 -3.09 0.82 14.79
N ARG A 144 -4.18 1.19 15.47
CA ARG A 144 -4.96 2.38 15.15
C ARG A 144 -4.18 3.66 15.42
N GLN A 145 -4.03 4.48 14.38
CA GLN A 145 -3.41 5.80 14.45
C GLN A 145 -4.42 6.88 14.05
N VAL A 146 -4.29 8.06 14.65
CA VAL A 146 -5.17 9.21 14.40
C VAL A 146 -4.31 10.43 14.14
N PHE A 147 -4.54 11.10 13.01
CA PHE A 147 -3.84 12.31 12.61
C PHE A 147 -4.82 13.46 12.45
N GLU A 148 -4.52 14.61 13.07
CA GLU A 148 -5.30 15.83 12.88
C GLU A 148 -5.05 16.41 11.48
N LEU A 149 -6.11 16.92 10.86
CA LEU A 149 -6.08 17.57 9.55
C LEU A 149 -6.20 19.10 9.71
N PRO A 150 -5.59 19.88 8.80
CA PRO A 150 -5.53 21.34 8.86
C PRO A 150 -6.83 22.08 8.46
#